data_AF-A0A1Y1R835-F1
#
_entry.id   AF-A0A1Y1R835-F1
#
_cell.length_a   1.000
_cell.length_b   1.000
_cell.length_c   1.000
_cell.angle_alpha   90.00
_cell.angle_beta   90.00
_cell.angle_gamma   90.00
#
_symmetry.space_group_name_H-M   'P 1'
#
loop_
_entity.id
_entity.type
_entity.pdbx_description
1 polymer ?
#
loop_
_entity_poly.entity_id
_entity_poly.type
_entity_poly.pdbx_seq_one_letter_code
_entity_poly.pdbx_strand_id
1 'polypeptide(L)'
;MNGKRHFEPLFWSLFGAGGIVTAMATPVLVLIIGLCVPLGIIPAEALSYDRMMAFAGFWFGQLVLAGVIILSLWHCVHRIYHSLHDFGFHPGIAVKILFYGSALVFSIATITMVLLV
;
A
#
# COMPACT_ATOMS: atom_id res chain seq x y z
N MET A 1 -34.28 1.57 -16.10
CA MET A 1 -33.23 0.79 -15.39
C MET A 1 -32.91 1.51 -14.09
N ASN A 2 -33.47 1.07 -12.95
CA ASN A 2 -33.13 1.64 -11.65
C ASN A 2 -31.85 0.93 -11.14
N GLY A 3 -30.71 1.27 -11.73
CA GLY A 3 -29.43 0.64 -11.43
C GLY A 3 -28.82 1.24 -10.17
N LYS A 4 -28.80 0.48 -9.07
CA LYS A 4 -28.02 0.86 -7.88
C LYS A 4 -26.56 1.05 -8.32
N ARG A 5 -25.98 2.21 -8.04
CA ARG A 5 -24.55 2.45 -8.32
C ARG A 5 -23.71 1.55 -7.42
N HIS A 6 -22.92 0.68 -8.02
CA HIS A 6 -21.98 -0.16 -7.30
C HIS A 6 -20.68 0.63 -7.07
N PHE A 7 -20.10 0.52 -5.88
CA PHE A 7 -18.77 1.10 -5.57
C PHE A 7 -17.61 0.29 -6.15
N GLU A 8 -17.90 -0.85 -6.79
CA GLU A 8 -16.90 -1.76 -7.33
C GLU A 8 -15.94 -1.10 -8.33
N PRO A 9 -16.38 -0.23 -9.27
CA PRO A 9 -15.46 0.44 -10.19
C PRO A 9 -14.43 1.34 -9.47
N LEU A 10 -14.77 1.89 -8.30
CA LEU A 10 -13.83 2.68 -7.49
C LEU A 10 -12.79 1.79 -6.81
N PHE A 11 -13.21 0.68 -6.20
CA PHE A 11 -12.26 -0.25 -5.58
C PHE A 11 -11.34 -0.89 -6.61
N TRP A 12 -11.88 -1.21 -7.79
CA TRP A 12 -11.13 -1.79 -8.87
C TRP A 12 -10.09 -0.82 -9.45
N SER A 13 -10.38 0.48 -9.55
CA SER A 13 -9.41 1.47 -10.03
C SER A 13 -8.22 1.63 -9.07
N LEU A 14 -8.49 1.67 -7.75
CA LEU A 14 -7.44 1.70 -6.73
C LEU A 14 -6.63 0.40 -6.71
N PHE A 15 -7.29 -0.75 -6.85
CA PHE A 15 -6.65 -2.05 -7.00
C PHE A 15 -5.73 -2.10 -8.23
N GLY A 16 -6.19 -1.62 -9.37
CA GLY A 16 -5.43 -1.60 -10.62
C GLY A 16 -4.19 -0.71 -10.54
N ALA A 17 -4.37 0.54 -10.05
CA ALA A 17 -3.26 1.46 -9.84
C ALA A 17 -2.24 0.89 -8.82
N GLY A 18 -2.73 0.32 -7.73
CA GLY A 18 -1.91 -0.36 -6.75
C GLY A 18 -1.15 -1.55 -7.31
N GLY A 19 -1.76 -2.34 -8.18
CA GLY A 19 -1.09 -3.48 -8.81
C GLY A 19 0.12 -3.07 -9.64
N ILE A 20 0.00 -1.98 -10.39
CA ILE A 20 1.12 -1.44 -11.17
C ILE A 20 2.24 -0.97 -10.24
N VAL A 21 1.90 -0.17 -9.21
CA VAL A 21 2.88 0.36 -8.26
C VAL A 21 3.58 -0.75 -7.50
N THR A 22 2.84 -1.72 -6.95
CA THR A 22 3.42 -2.87 -6.23
C THR A 22 4.30 -3.71 -7.16
N ALA A 23 3.87 -3.99 -8.39
CA ALA A 23 4.65 -4.77 -9.34
C ALA A 23 6.00 -4.11 -9.70
N MET A 24 6.04 -2.78 -9.79
CA MET A 24 7.26 -2.04 -10.11
C MET A 24 8.15 -1.79 -8.88
N ALA A 25 7.56 -1.41 -7.74
CA ALA A 25 8.30 -0.95 -6.57
C ALA A 25 8.71 -2.10 -5.64
N THR A 26 7.84 -3.07 -5.40
CA THR A 26 8.10 -4.12 -4.39
C THR A 26 9.36 -4.95 -4.67
N PRO A 27 9.68 -5.36 -5.91
CA PRO A 27 10.89 -6.13 -6.17
C PRO A 27 12.17 -5.41 -5.73
N VAL A 28 12.30 -4.12 -6.06
CA VAL A 28 13.48 -3.34 -5.68
C VAL A 28 13.51 -3.02 -4.18
N LEU A 29 12.35 -2.77 -3.56
CA LEU A 29 12.27 -2.56 -2.11
C LEU A 29 12.67 -3.82 -1.33
N VAL A 30 12.17 -4.99 -1.74
CA VAL A 30 12.56 -6.29 -1.14
C VAL A 30 14.04 -6.55 -1.36
N LEU A 31 14.56 -6.31 -2.56
CA LEU A 31 15.97 -6.48 -2.86
C LEU A 31 16.84 -5.57 -1.98
N ILE A 32 16.57 -4.28 -1.89
CA ILE A 32 17.41 -3.33 -1.16
C ILE A 32 17.27 -3.53 0.36
N ILE A 33 16.04 -3.46 0.87
CA ILE A 33 15.74 -3.43 2.31
C ILE A 33 15.82 -4.83 2.91
N GLY A 34 15.32 -5.84 2.20
CA GLY A 34 15.23 -7.21 2.71
C GLY A 34 16.48 -8.07 2.48
N LEU A 35 17.31 -7.74 1.47
CA LEU A 35 18.46 -8.57 1.09
C LEU A 35 19.78 -7.79 1.11
N CYS A 36 19.93 -6.77 0.26
CA CYS A 36 21.23 -6.12 0.04
C CYS A 36 21.80 -5.44 1.28
N VAL A 37 20.98 -4.70 2.03
CA VAL A 37 21.43 -4.06 3.28
C VAL A 37 21.69 -5.10 4.38
N PRO A 38 20.77 -6.04 4.69
CA PRO A 38 21.02 -7.07 5.71
C PRO A 38 22.22 -7.98 5.42
N LEU A 39 22.53 -8.23 4.15
CA LEU A 39 23.68 -9.05 3.73
C LEU A 39 24.98 -8.25 3.59
N GLY A 40 24.96 -6.93 3.83
CA GLY A 40 26.15 -6.06 3.71
C GLY A 40 26.60 -5.80 2.28
N ILE A 41 25.79 -6.10 1.27
CA ILE A 41 26.05 -5.74 -0.14
C ILE A 41 25.94 -4.22 -0.33
N ILE A 42 24.97 -3.60 0.37
CA ILE A 42 24.83 -2.15 0.48
C ILE A 42 25.17 -1.75 1.93
N PRO A 43 25.98 -0.70 2.15
CA PRO A 43 26.30 -0.22 3.49
C PRO A 43 25.04 0.14 4.28
N ALA A 44 24.97 -0.24 5.55
CA ALA A 44 23.80 0.02 6.41
C ALA A 44 23.52 1.54 6.54
N GLU A 45 24.56 2.37 6.42
CA GLU A 45 24.49 3.81 6.43
C GLU A 45 23.63 4.38 5.28
N ALA A 46 23.40 3.61 4.21
CA ALA A 46 22.49 4.01 3.13
C ALA A 46 21.03 4.13 3.59
N LEU A 47 20.64 3.34 4.60
CA LEU A 47 19.33 3.40 5.26
C LEU A 47 19.43 3.96 6.67
N SER A 48 20.44 4.80 6.95
CA SER A 48 20.56 5.47 8.26
C SER A 48 19.34 6.33 8.55
N TYR A 49 19.05 6.51 9.84
CA TYR A 49 17.93 7.33 10.30
C TYR A 49 17.95 8.73 9.66
N ASP A 50 19.09 9.43 9.70
CA ASP A 50 19.20 10.80 9.17
C ASP A 50 18.91 10.87 7.66
N ARG A 51 19.35 9.87 6.88
CA ARG A 51 19.08 9.83 5.43
C ARG A 51 17.61 9.53 5.15
N MET A 52 17.01 8.61 5.90
CA MET A 52 15.59 8.26 5.75
C MET A 52 14.68 9.39 6.20
N MET A 53 15.03 10.11 7.27
CA MET A 53 14.34 11.33 7.68
C MET A 53 14.49 12.45 6.65
N ALA A 54 15.70 12.65 6.09
CA ALA A 54 15.87 13.64 5.02
C ALA A 54 15.05 13.30 3.77
N PHE A 55 14.95 12.02 3.40
CA PHE A 55 14.09 11.56 2.31
C PHE A 55 12.61 11.75 2.63
N ALA A 56 12.17 11.39 3.83
CA ALA A 56 10.79 11.52 4.26
C ALA A 56 10.36 12.98 4.52
N GLY A 57 11.29 13.90 4.79
CA GLY A 57 11.01 15.35 4.88
C GLY A 57 11.02 16.07 3.52
N PHE A 58 11.46 15.40 2.45
CA PHE A 58 11.41 15.94 1.10
C PHE A 58 10.04 15.67 0.47
N TRP A 59 9.37 16.71 -0.04
CA TRP A 59 7.99 16.62 -0.57
C TRP A 59 7.79 15.50 -1.60
N PHE A 60 8.78 15.23 -2.45
CA PHE A 60 8.67 14.15 -3.42
C PHE A 60 8.89 12.78 -2.77
N GLY A 61 9.79 12.68 -1.79
CA GLY A 61 9.94 11.46 -0.98
C GLY A 61 8.66 11.13 -0.21
N GLN A 62 7.98 12.15 0.32
CA GLN A 62 6.65 12.02 0.92
C GLN A 62 5.63 11.44 -0.07
N LEU A 63 5.56 11.97 -1.30
CA LEU A 63 4.68 11.45 -2.33
C LEU A 63 5.01 10.00 -2.72
N VAL A 64 6.28 9.65 -2.82
CA VAL A 64 6.72 8.29 -3.11
C VAL A 64 6.32 7.34 -1.99
N LEU A 65 6.59 7.69 -0.72
CA LEU A 65 6.22 6.89 0.44
C LEU A 65 4.71 6.69 0.51
N ALA A 66 3.94 7.78 0.43
CA ALA A 66 2.48 7.72 0.46
C ALA A 66 1.94 6.89 -0.71
N GLY A 67 2.38 7.15 -1.94
CA GLY A 67 1.92 6.44 -3.13
C GLY A 67 2.20 4.94 -3.07
N VAL A 68 3.44 4.54 -2.72
CA VAL A 68 3.82 3.14 -2.63
C VAL A 68 3.03 2.41 -1.54
N ILE A 69 2.97 2.98 -0.33
CA ILE A 69 2.31 2.32 0.82
C ILE A 69 0.81 2.23 0.57
N ILE A 70 0.15 3.35 0.25
CA ILE A 70 -1.30 3.43 0.13
C ILE A 70 -1.78 2.55 -1.02
N LEU A 71 -1.21 2.71 -2.22
CA LEU A 71 -1.70 1.97 -3.37
C LEU A 71 -1.44 0.46 -3.24
N SER A 72 -0.32 0.05 -2.63
CA SER A 72 -0.07 -1.37 -2.33
C SER A 72 -1.07 -1.94 -1.31
N LEU A 73 -1.48 -1.15 -0.31
CA LEU A 73 -2.52 -1.55 0.64
C LEU A 73 -3.86 -1.78 -0.05
N TRP A 74 -4.31 -0.85 -0.90
CA TRP A 74 -5.56 -0.99 -1.66
C TRP A 74 -5.54 -2.19 -2.59
N HIS A 75 -4.40 -2.45 -3.25
CA HIS A 75 -4.21 -3.66 -4.05
C HIS A 75 -4.35 -4.93 -3.22
N CYS A 76 -3.66 -4.98 -2.09
CA CYS A 76 -3.62 -6.13 -1.19
C CYS A 76 -5.01 -6.47 -0.62
N VAL A 77 -5.71 -5.48 -0.02
CA VAL A 77 -7.01 -5.74 0.60
C VAL A 77 -8.07 -6.16 -0.41
N HIS A 78 -8.04 -5.59 -1.62
CA HIS A 78 -8.97 -5.97 -2.68
C HIS A 78 -8.75 -7.43 -3.08
N ARG A 79 -7.49 -7.84 -3.31
CA ARG A 79 -7.15 -9.24 -3.59
C ARG A 79 -7.60 -10.17 -2.48
N ILE A 80 -7.26 -9.89 -1.23
CA ILE A 80 -7.60 -10.77 -0.10
C ILE A 80 -9.13 -10.87 0.05
N TYR A 81 -9.86 -9.76 -0.03
CA TYR A 81 -11.32 -9.77 0.06
C TYR A 81 -11.97 -10.64 -1.02
N HIS A 82 -11.52 -10.53 -2.28
CA HIS A 82 -12.05 -11.36 -3.36
C HIS A 82 -11.60 -12.82 -3.25
N SER A 83 -10.37 -13.08 -2.79
CA SER A 83 -9.90 -14.43 -2.53
C SER A 83 -10.74 -15.15 -1.47
N LEU A 84 -11.35 -14.46 -0.51
CA LEU A 84 -12.31 -15.10 0.41
C LEU A 84 -13.49 -15.73 -0.33
N HIS A 85 -14.03 -15.06 -1.35
CA HIS A 85 -15.07 -15.63 -2.19
C HIS A 85 -14.57 -16.84 -2.99
N ASP A 86 -13.35 -16.77 -3.51
CA ASP A 86 -12.72 -17.88 -4.24
C ASP A 86 -12.50 -19.13 -3.35
N PHE A 87 -12.26 -18.93 -2.05
CA PHE A 87 -12.17 -20.00 -1.05
C PHE A 87 -13.53 -20.48 -0.52
N GLY A 88 -14.65 -19.98 -1.06
CA GLY A 88 -16.01 -20.39 -0.67
C GLY A 88 -16.59 -19.67 0.55
N PHE A 89 -15.90 -18.66 1.09
CA PHE A 89 -16.49 -17.79 2.10
C PHE A 89 -17.50 -16.82 1.47
N HIS A 90 -18.54 -16.49 2.21
CA HIS A 90 -19.56 -15.51 1.80
C HIS A 90 -19.48 -14.28 2.70
N PRO A 91 -18.39 -13.49 2.61
CA PRO A 91 -18.16 -12.37 3.51
C PRO A 91 -19.29 -11.34 3.41
N GLY A 92 -19.99 -11.14 4.52
CA GLY A 92 -21.01 -10.11 4.66
C GLY A 92 -20.41 -8.70 4.68
N ILE A 93 -21.28 -7.70 4.84
CA ILE A 93 -20.87 -6.28 4.78
C ILE A 93 -19.84 -5.90 5.85
N ALA A 94 -19.88 -6.52 7.04
CA ALA A 94 -18.91 -6.27 8.10
C ALA A 94 -17.47 -6.61 7.66
N VAL A 95 -17.30 -7.72 6.94
CA VAL A 95 -15.99 -8.13 6.42
C VAL A 95 -15.53 -7.18 5.32
N LYS A 96 -16.43 -6.75 4.43
CA LYS A 96 -16.12 -5.74 3.42
C LYS A 96 -15.65 -4.42 4.07
N ILE A 97 -16.36 -3.96 5.11
CA ILE A 97 -15.97 -2.77 5.88
C ILE A 97 -14.62 -2.97 6.56
N LEU A 98 -14.34 -4.16 7.10
CA LEU A 98 -13.05 -4.45 7.74
C LEU A 98 -11.88 -4.31 6.75
N PHE A 99 -11.96 -4.92 5.57
CA PHE A 99 -10.88 -4.88 4.58
C PHE A 99 -10.69 -3.48 3.99
N TYR A 100 -11.75 -2.87 3.45
CA TYR A 100 -11.62 -1.55 2.82
C TYR A 100 -11.49 -0.42 3.85
N GLY A 101 -12.09 -0.57 5.04
CA GLY A 101 -11.94 0.38 6.14
C GLY A 101 -10.54 0.36 6.74
N SER A 102 -9.91 -0.82 6.88
CA SER A 102 -8.50 -0.87 7.31
C SER A 102 -7.57 -0.21 6.30
N ALA A 103 -7.76 -0.44 5.00
CA ALA A 103 -7.01 0.29 3.97
C ALA A 103 -7.19 1.80 4.08
N LEU A 104 -8.41 2.29 4.33
CA LEU A 104 -8.65 3.72 4.55
C LEU A 104 -7.94 4.25 5.81
N VAL A 105 -8.06 3.57 6.95
CA VAL A 105 -7.42 3.96 8.21
C VAL A 105 -5.90 4.04 8.05
N PHE A 106 -5.28 3.01 7.46
CA PHE A 106 -3.84 3.00 7.22
C PHE A 106 -3.43 4.03 6.16
N SER A 107 -4.29 4.35 5.19
CA SER A 107 -4.02 5.44 4.25
C SER A 107 -3.95 6.79 4.95
N ILE A 108 -4.91 7.08 5.83
CA ILE A 108 -4.93 8.31 6.62
C ILE A 108 -3.70 8.35 7.54
N ALA A 109 -3.42 7.27 8.25
CA ALA A 109 -2.23 7.19 9.11
C ALA A 109 -0.93 7.43 8.33
N THR A 110 -0.81 6.86 7.13
CA THR A 110 0.35 7.07 6.26
C THR A 110 0.50 8.54 5.88
N ILE A 111 -0.58 9.18 5.41
CA ILE A 111 -0.56 10.60 5.04
C ILE A 111 -0.19 11.46 6.25
N THR A 112 -0.82 11.21 7.40
CA THR A 112 -0.54 11.94 8.64
C THR A 112 0.92 11.80 9.04
N MET A 113 1.46 10.58 9.11
CA MET A 113 2.85 10.36 9.51
C MET A 113 3.83 11.02 8.55
N VAL A 114 3.62 10.87 7.25
CA VAL A 114 4.50 11.43 6.22
C VAL A 114 4.50 12.97 6.25
N LEU A 115 3.35 13.60 6.51
CA LEU A 115 3.25 15.07 6.63
C LEU A 115 3.76 15.63 7.96
N LEU A 116 3.95 14.78 8.98
CA LEU A 116 4.51 15.17 10.28
C LEU A 116 6.04 15.07 10.33
N VAL A 117 6.66 14.48 9.31
CA VAL A 117 8.12 14.46 9.12
C VAL A 117 8.58 15.81 8.57
#